data_AF-A0A3N5HIB5-F1
#
_entry.id   AF-A0A3N5HIB5-F1
#
_cell.length_a   1.000
_cell.length_b   1.000
_cell.length_c   1.000
_cell.angle_alpha   90.00
_cell.angle_beta   90.00
_cell.angle_gamma   90.00
#
_symmetry.space_group_name_H-M   'P 1'
#
loop_
_entity.id
_entity.type
_entity.pdbx_description
1 polymer ?
#
loop_
_entity_poly.entity_id
_entity_poly.type
_entity_poly.pdbx_seq_one_letter_code
_entity_poly.pdbx_strand_id
1 'polypeptide(L)'
;MVVDDTLCFRFLRADFARVAAESGRQSVLLVLGTPLEEARSRIAENARHPARGGIVPAVLERHLATFEWPGADEAHRVIPDPAGLDAWLVEEVDRW
;
A
#
# COMPACT_ATOMS: atom_id res chain seq x y z
N MET A 1 -8.57 -10.38 5.70
CA MET A 1 -9.17 -9.26 4.92
C MET A 1 -8.03 -8.45 4.37
N VAL A 2 -8.12 -8.03 3.11
CA VAL A 2 -7.13 -7.15 2.48
C VAL A 2 -7.83 -5.82 2.19
N VAL A 3 -7.18 -4.72 2.54
CA VAL A 3 -7.61 -3.36 2.20
C VAL A 3 -6.60 -2.82 1.19
N ASP A 4 -7.05 -2.59 -0.04
CA ASP A 4 -6.24 -2.00 -1.10
C ASP A 4 -6.59 -0.51 -1.22
N ASP A 5 -5.80 0.31 -0.55
CA ASP A 5 -5.91 1.77 -0.58
C ASP A 5 -4.50 2.36 -0.50
N THR A 6 -4.35 3.62 -0.90
CA THR A 6 -3.10 4.36 -0.86
C THR A 6 -2.53 4.52 0.55
N LEU A 7 -3.40 4.58 1.57
CA LEU A 7 -3.05 4.68 2.99
C LEU A 7 -1.93 5.69 3.33
N CYS A 8 -1.86 6.76 2.55
CA CYS A 8 -0.79 7.77 2.67
C CYS A 8 -0.85 8.51 4.01
N PHE A 9 -2.06 8.69 4.58
CA PHE A 9 -2.27 9.32 5.87
C PHE A 9 -2.10 8.35 7.03
N ARG A 10 -1.25 8.71 8.01
CA ARG A 10 -1.03 7.88 9.21
C ARG A 10 -2.30 7.62 10.03
N PHE A 11 -3.21 8.60 10.14
CA PHE A 11 -4.43 8.42 10.93
C PHE A 11 -5.34 7.30 10.39
N LEU A 12 -5.40 7.12 9.05
CA LEU A 12 -6.19 6.03 8.45
C LEU A 12 -5.62 4.66 8.82
N ARG A 13 -4.30 4.53 8.83
CA ARG A 13 -3.62 3.28 9.22
C ARG A 13 -3.87 2.94 10.69
N ALA A 14 -3.84 3.95 11.56
CA ALA A 14 -4.19 3.79 12.97
C ALA A 14 -5.64 3.34 13.16
N ASP A 15 -6.59 3.88 12.39
CA ASP A 15 -7.99 3.45 12.44
C ASP A 15 -8.17 1.99 12.02
N PHE A 16 -7.51 1.56 10.93
CA PHE A 16 -7.55 0.14 10.53
C PHE A 16 -6.92 -0.78 11.57
N ALA A 17 -5.79 -0.39 12.16
CA ALA A 17 -5.15 -1.15 13.23
C ALA A 17 -6.04 -1.27 14.46
N ARG A 18 -6.71 -0.18 14.85
CA ARG A 18 -7.69 -0.17 15.95
C ARG A 18 -8.85 -1.12 15.68
N VAL A 19 -9.46 -1.06 14.50
CA VAL A 19 -10.59 -1.94 14.12
C VAL A 19 -10.17 -3.42 14.11
N ALA A 20 -8.96 -3.73 13.62
CA ALA A 20 -8.42 -5.08 13.68
C ALA A 20 -8.28 -5.57 15.13
N ALA A 21 -7.70 -4.74 16.01
CA ALA A 21 -7.53 -5.05 17.43
C ALA A 21 -8.86 -5.25 18.17
N GLU A 22 -9.86 -4.39 17.92
CA GLU A 22 -11.22 -4.52 18.46
C GLU A 22 -11.88 -5.85 18.05
N SER A 23 -11.48 -6.41 16.90
CA SER A 23 -11.94 -7.71 16.41
C SER A 23 -11.07 -8.89 16.90
N GLY A 24 -10.12 -8.65 17.81
CA GLY A 24 -9.17 -9.65 18.28
C GLY A 24 -8.18 -10.13 17.21
N ARG A 25 -7.92 -9.32 16.18
CA ARG A 25 -7.01 -9.62 15.08
C ARG A 25 -5.81 -8.68 15.08
N GLN A 26 -4.72 -9.12 14.46
CA GLN A 26 -3.59 -8.27 14.15
C GLN A 26 -3.71 -7.73 12.72
N SER A 27 -3.18 -6.54 12.49
CA SER A 27 -3.00 -5.96 11.16
C SER A 27 -1.51 -5.79 10.86
N VAL A 28 -1.14 -6.02 9.61
CA VAL A 28 0.19 -5.71 9.08
C VAL A 28 0.04 -4.83 7.85
N LEU A 29 0.86 -3.78 7.76
CA LEU A 29 0.90 -2.90 6.60
C LEU A 29 1.89 -3.44 5.57
N LEU A 30 1.45 -3.57 4.32
CA LEU A 30 2.33 -3.88 3.19
C LEU A 30 2.65 -2.58 2.44
N VAL A 31 3.90 -2.13 2.53
CA VAL A 31 4.37 -0.94 1.83
C VAL A 31 4.97 -1.36 0.49
N LEU A 32 4.33 -0.97 -0.60
CA LEU A 32 4.82 -1.29 -1.95
C LEU A 32 6.02 -0.40 -2.29
N GLY A 33 7.18 -1.01 -2.50
CA GLY A 33 8.44 -0.36 -2.82
C GLY A 33 8.62 0.00 -4.30
N THR A 34 7.52 0.12 -5.05
CA THR A 34 7.58 0.48 -6.48
C THR A 34 8.21 1.87 -6.64
N PRO A 35 9.26 2.03 -7.46
CA PRO A 35 9.87 3.33 -7.72
C PRO A 35 8.84 4.35 -8.25
N LEU A 36 8.96 5.60 -7.81
CA LEU A 36 8.02 6.66 -8.22
C LEU A 36 8.00 6.88 -9.74
N GLU A 37 9.16 6.80 -10.40
CA GLU A 37 9.27 6.91 -11.86
C GLU A 37 8.49 5.81 -12.57
N GLU A 38 8.50 4.60 -12.03
CA GLU A 38 7.73 3.49 -12.56
C GLU A 38 6.23 3.72 -12.36
N ALA A 39 5.79 4.19 -11.20
CA ALA A 39 4.40 4.54 -10.95
C ALA A 39 3.90 5.63 -11.92
N ARG A 40 4.71 6.68 -12.14
CA ARG A 40 4.41 7.74 -13.12
C ARG A 40 4.32 7.21 -14.54
N SER A 41 5.24 6.34 -14.95
CA SER A 41 5.23 5.68 -16.25
C SER A 41 3.95 4.86 -16.47
N ARG A 42 3.55 4.05 -15.48
CA ARG A 42 2.31 3.25 -15.53
C ARG A 42 1.06 4.14 -15.65
N ILE A 43 1.02 5.28 -14.95
CA ILE A 43 -0.10 6.24 -15.04
C ILE A 43 -0.17 6.86 -16.45
N ALA A 44 0.97 7.27 -17.01
CA ALA A 44 1.03 7.84 -18.35
C ALA A 44 0.58 6.82 -19.42
N GLU A 45 0.98 5.55 -19.26
CA GLU A 45 0.58 4.48 -20.17
C GLU A 45 -0.92 4.17 -20.08
N ASN A 46 -1.47 4.10 -18.86
CA ASN A 46 -2.90 3.92 -18.64
C ASN A 46 -3.74 5.06 -19.25
N ALA A 47 -3.20 6.28 -19.31
CA ALA A 47 -3.88 7.41 -19.94
C ALA A 47 -3.95 7.27 -21.48
N ARG A 48 -2.98 6.58 -22.11
CA ARG A 48 -2.97 6.29 -23.55
C ARG A 48 -3.83 5.08 -23.92
N HIS A 49 -3.85 4.09 -23.03
CA HIS A 49 -4.54 2.81 -23.22
C HIS A 49 -5.47 2.55 -22.04
N PRO A 50 -6.68 3.16 -22.02
CA PRO A 50 -7.56 3.12 -20.86
C PRO A 50 -8.23 1.75 -20.70
N ALA A 51 -7.48 0.78 -20.19
CA ALA A 51 -8.00 -0.47 -19.64
C ALA A 51 -8.44 -0.30 -18.17
N ARG A 52 -7.98 0.79 -17.52
CA ARG A 52 -8.30 1.18 -16.14
C ARG A 52 -8.61 2.67 -16.08
N GLY A 53 -9.34 3.11 -15.04
CA GLY A 53 -9.56 4.53 -14.78
C GLY A 53 -8.22 5.26 -14.59
N GLY A 54 -8.10 6.44 -15.20
CA GLY A 54 -6.91 7.28 -15.06
C GLY A 54 -6.83 7.93 -13.68
N ILE A 55 -5.62 8.22 -13.22
CA ILE A 55 -5.38 9.05 -12.03
C ILE A 55 -5.13 10.48 -12.47
N VAL A 56 -5.91 11.42 -11.93
CA VAL A 56 -5.67 12.85 -12.16
C VAL A 56 -4.33 13.23 -11.52
N PRO A 57 -3.41 13.93 -12.23
CA PRO A 57 -2.08 14.23 -11.69
C PRO A 57 -2.09 14.91 -10.31
N ALA A 58 -3.00 15.86 -10.08
CA ALA A 58 -3.15 16.53 -8.80
C ALA A 58 -3.50 15.58 -7.63
N VAL A 59 -4.19 14.47 -7.92
CA VAL A 59 -4.50 13.44 -6.93
C VAL A 59 -3.22 12.69 -6.57
N LEU A 60 -2.40 12.29 -7.54
CA LEU A 60 -1.11 11.66 -7.27
C LEU A 60 -0.21 12.58 -6.42
N GLU A 61 -0.06 13.84 -6.82
CA GLU A 61 0.78 14.80 -6.09
C GLU A 61 0.30 15.01 -4.65
N ARG A 62 -1.02 15.03 -4.42
CA ARG A 62 -1.57 15.07 -3.07
C ARG A 62 -1.16 13.85 -2.26
N HIS A 63 -1.31 12.63 -2.80
CA HIS A 63 -0.92 11.41 -2.09
C HIS A 63 0.57 11.38 -1.76
N LEU A 64 1.43 11.84 -2.67
CA LEU A 64 2.87 11.93 -2.44
C LEU A 64 3.21 12.95 -1.34
N ALA A 65 2.56 14.11 -1.37
CA ALA A 65 2.77 15.16 -0.37
C ALA A 65 2.28 14.77 1.03
N THR A 66 1.28 13.89 1.11
CA THR A 66 0.70 13.42 2.38
C THR A 66 1.27 12.08 2.84
N PHE A 67 2.13 11.45 2.04
CA PHE A 67 2.70 10.15 2.39
C PHE A 67 3.64 10.27 3.59
N GLU A 68 3.35 9.46 4.60
CA GLU A 68 4.19 9.28 5.77
C GLU A 68 4.71 7.84 5.81
N TRP A 69 6.03 7.68 5.84
CA TRP A 69 6.65 6.37 6.09
C TRP A 69 6.13 5.79 7.42
N PRO A 70 5.82 4.49 7.46
CA PRO A 70 5.44 3.83 8.72
C PRO A 70 6.44 4.07 9.85
N GLY A 71 5.91 4.43 11.01
CA GLY A 71 6.69 4.58 12.23
C GLY A 71 7.11 3.25 12.84
N ALA A 72 7.96 3.30 13.86
CA ALA A 72 8.43 2.11 14.59
C ALA A 72 7.30 1.36 15.33
N ASP A 73 6.18 2.03 15.59
CA ASP A 73 4.98 1.50 16.21
C ASP A 73 4.01 0.84 15.21
N GLU A 74 4.26 0.99 13.91
CA GLU A 74 3.42 0.43 12.86
C GLU A 74 4.06 -0.87 12.34
N ALA A 75 3.42 -2.01 12.63
CA ALA A 75 3.87 -3.30 12.09
C ALA A 75 3.76 -3.29 10.56
N HIS A 76 4.89 -3.29 9.86
CA HIS A 76 4.93 -3.17 8.40
C HIS A 76 5.99 -4.07 7.75
N ARG A 77 5.77 -4.36 6.48
CA ARG A 77 6.71 -5.04 5.58
C ARG A 77 6.84 -4.23 4.29
N VAL A 78 8.07 -4.06 3.81
CA VAL A 78 8.32 -3.46 2.51
C VAL A 78 8.32 -4.57 1.46
N ILE A 79 7.51 -4.41 0.43
CA ILE A 79 7.36 -5.33 -0.69
C ILE A 79 7.98 -4.65 -1.92
N PRO A 80 9.24 -4.94 -2.26
CA PRO A 80 9.97 -4.18 -3.27
C PRO A 80 9.42 -4.42 -4.69
N ASP A 81 8.93 -5.63 -4.94
CA ASP A 81 8.47 -6.11 -6.24
C ASP A 81 7.43 -7.24 -6.06
N PRO A 82 6.80 -7.73 -7.14
CA PRO A 82 5.84 -8.82 -7.06
C PRO A 82 6.41 -10.12 -6.48
N ALA A 83 7.69 -10.44 -6.72
CA ALA A 83 8.30 -11.66 -6.17
C ALA A 83 8.45 -11.57 -4.64
N GLY A 84 8.70 -10.38 -4.10
CA GLY A 84 8.67 -10.11 -2.67
C GLY A 84 7.28 -10.30 -2.05
N LEU A 85 6.21 -10.03 -2.79
CA LEU A 85 4.84 -10.32 -2.33
C LEU A 85 4.60 -11.82 -2.25
N ASP A 86 4.98 -12.57 -3.28
CA ASP A 86 4.81 -14.02 -3.33
C ASP A 86 5.57 -14.71 -2.19
N ALA A 87 6.82 -14.30 -1.94
CA ALA A 87 7.63 -14.81 -0.83
C ALA A 87 6.94 -14.55 0.52
N TRP A 88 6.44 -13.33 0.73
CA TRP A 88 5.73 -12.98 1.96
C TRP A 88 4.43 -13.78 2.14
N LEU A 89 3.68 -14.00 1.06
CA LEU A 89 2.45 -14.81 1.11
C LEU A 89 2.73 -16.26 1.51
N VAL A 90 3.83 -16.85 1.00
CA VAL A 90 4.26 -18.20 1.41
C VAL A 90 4.59 -18.22 2.90
N GLU A 91 5.39 -17.27 3.38
CA GLU A 91 5.76 -17.18 4.81
C GLU A 91 4.54 -17.02 5.72
N GLU A 92 3.55 -16.21 5.33
CA GLU A 92 2.37 -16.01 6.15
C GLU A 92 1.42 -17.21 6.12
N VAL A 93 1.25 -17.90 4.98
CA VAL A 93 0.44 -19.12 4.91
C VAL A 93 0.94 -20.18 5.89
N ASP A 94 2.26 -20.31 6.06
CA ASP A 94 2.87 -21.27 7.00
C ASP A 94 2.65 -20.91 8.48
N ARG A 95 2.12 -19.71 8.79
CA ARG A 95 1.85 -19.25 10.18
C ARG A 95 0.40 -19.48 10.63
N TRP A 96 -0.48 -19.96 9.76
CA TRP A 96 -1.88 -20.30 10.06
C TRP A 96 -2.15 -21.80 9.99
#